data_AF-A0A0M3V612-F1
#
_entry.id   AF-A0A0M3V612-F1
#
_cell.length_a   1.000
_cell.length_b   1.000
_cell.length_c   1.000
_cell.angle_alpha   90.00
_cell.angle_beta   90.00
_cell.angle_gamma   90.00
#
_symmetry.space_group_name_H-M   'P 1'
#
loop_
_entity.id
_entity.type
_entity.pdbx_description
1 polymer ?
#
loop_
_entity_poly.entity_id
_entity_poly.type
_entity_poly.pdbx_seq_one_letter_code
_entity_poly.pdbx_strand_id
1 'polypeptide(L)'
;MRTWSDNPQSLRLDWLTVAFFAIIHALALLAPWFFSWSALGVMLLLHWLFGSIGVCLGYHRMLSHRSLRVPKWLEYAIAILGALSLQGGPIFWVAGHRLHHAHTEDEYKDPYSARRGFWWSHILWIFYPNKEFFDYDCYQRYATDLARDAFYRWLNRYFLLLQIPVALLLYALGGWSFVIYGVFLRCVILWHTTWFINSVTHLWGYRTFECNDNSRNLWWAAILTYGEGWHNNHHAYPHVARCGWRWWEIDMTWWAIKLLKNLRLAQDVNLPPK
;
A
#
# COMPACT_ATOMS: atom_id res chain seq x y z
N MET A 1 1.10 -13.88 -28.36
CA MET A 1 1.82 -12.69 -27.88
C MET A 1 1.08 -11.46 -28.39
N ARG A 2 0.36 -10.73 -27.54
CA ARG A 2 -0.08 -9.37 -27.89
C ARG A 2 1.10 -8.47 -27.61
N THR A 3 1.62 -7.82 -28.65
CA THR A 3 2.64 -6.78 -28.55
C THR A 3 2.09 -5.66 -27.68
N TRP A 4 2.94 -5.12 -26.80
CA TRP A 4 2.66 -3.86 -26.13
C TRP A 4 2.32 -2.85 -27.22
N SER A 5 1.15 -2.22 -27.15
CA SER A 5 0.81 -1.20 -28.14
C SER A 5 1.75 -0.02 -27.91
N ASP A 6 2.72 0.18 -28.80
CA ASP A 6 3.64 1.34 -28.85
C ASP A 6 2.91 2.67 -29.14
N ASN A 7 1.59 2.71 -28.94
CA ASN A 7 0.80 3.91 -29.08
C ASN A 7 0.65 4.51 -27.68
N PRO A 8 1.17 5.73 -27.41
CA PRO A 8 0.92 6.40 -26.15
C PRO A 8 -0.59 6.53 -26.00
N GLN A 9 -1.19 5.72 -25.13
CA GLN A 9 -2.61 5.85 -24.82
C GLN A 9 -2.82 7.30 -24.40
N SER A 10 -3.69 8.02 -25.10
CA SER A 10 -4.01 9.39 -24.74
C SER A 10 -4.50 9.38 -23.30
N LEU A 11 -3.82 10.14 -22.44
CA LEU A 11 -4.16 10.21 -21.03
C LEU A 11 -5.57 10.80 -20.92
N ARG A 12 -6.52 9.98 -20.48
CA ARG A 12 -7.90 10.39 -20.26
C ARG A 12 -8.14 10.49 -18.77
N LEU A 13 -8.57 11.66 -18.33
CA LEU A 13 -8.91 11.90 -16.95
C LEU A 13 -10.19 11.14 -16.59
N ASP A 14 -10.15 10.36 -15.52
CA ASP A 14 -11.33 9.70 -14.98
C ASP A 14 -11.98 10.55 -13.88
N TRP A 15 -13.04 11.26 -14.25
CA TRP A 15 -13.74 12.18 -13.35
C TRP A 15 -14.38 11.49 -12.15
N LEU A 16 -14.77 10.20 -12.27
CA LEU A 16 -15.32 9.46 -11.15
C LEU A 16 -14.25 9.24 -10.07
N THR A 17 -13.06 8.79 -10.47
CA THR A 17 -11.94 8.63 -9.55
C THR A 17 -11.50 9.98 -8.97
N VAL A 18 -11.42 11.04 -9.78
CA VAL A 18 -11.12 12.40 -9.28
C VAL A 18 -12.13 12.83 -8.23
N ALA A 19 -13.43 12.67 -8.50
CA ALA A 19 -14.49 13.04 -7.56
C ALA A 19 -14.41 12.22 -6.27
N PHE A 20 -14.16 10.91 -6.35
CA PHE A 20 -14.01 10.04 -5.19
C PHE A 20 -12.90 10.52 -4.24
N PHE A 21 -11.69 10.75 -4.78
CA PHE A 21 -10.59 11.26 -3.97
C PHE A 21 -10.88 12.68 -3.46
N ALA A 22 -11.39 13.58 -4.31
CA ALA A 22 -11.69 14.96 -3.90
C ALA A 22 -12.71 15.02 -2.74
N ILE A 23 -13.77 14.20 -2.78
CA ILE A 23 -14.78 14.15 -1.72
C ILE A 23 -14.16 13.66 -0.40
N ILE A 24 -13.35 12.60 -0.42
CA ILE A 24 -12.72 12.08 0.80
C ILE A 24 -11.74 13.09 1.40
N HIS A 25 -10.97 13.80 0.56
CA HIS A 25 -10.09 14.88 1.03
C HIS A 25 -10.90 16.04 1.60
N ALA A 26 -11.97 16.47 0.95
CA ALA A 26 -12.85 17.54 1.45
C ALA A 26 -13.48 17.18 2.81
N LEU A 27 -13.91 15.94 3.00
CA LEU A 27 -14.43 15.47 4.29
C LEU A 27 -13.34 15.39 5.36
N ALA A 28 -12.11 15.02 5.01
CA ALA A 28 -10.98 15.04 5.94
C ALA A 28 -10.64 16.45 6.42
N LEU A 29 -10.89 17.50 5.61
CA LEU A 29 -10.69 18.89 6.03
C LEU A 29 -11.62 19.32 7.17
N LEU A 30 -12.69 18.56 7.48
CA LEU A 30 -13.53 18.81 8.64
C LEU A 30 -12.84 18.48 9.98
N ALA A 31 -11.69 17.80 9.96
CA ALA A 31 -10.99 17.34 11.15
C ALA A 31 -10.82 18.41 12.27
N PRO A 32 -10.46 19.68 12.00
CA PRO A 32 -10.31 20.68 13.06
C PRO A 32 -11.60 20.91 13.88
N TRP A 33 -12.78 20.80 13.26
CA TRP A 33 -14.08 20.97 13.93
C TRP A 33 -14.54 19.72 14.69
N PHE A 34 -13.93 18.58 14.41
CA PHE A 34 -14.28 17.28 14.99
C PHE A 34 -13.14 16.71 15.84
N PHE A 35 -12.16 17.53 16.22
CA PHE A 35 -11.00 17.10 16.99
C PHE A 35 -11.39 16.62 18.40
N SER A 36 -10.84 15.48 18.77
CA SER A 36 -10.72 15.04 20.16
C SER A 36 -9.47 14.17 20.31
N TRP A 37 -8.88 14.14 21.50
CA TRP A 37 -7.69 13.31 21.76
C TRP A 37 -7.98 11.82 21.56
N SER A 38 -9.17 11.35 21.90
CA SER A 38 -9.61 9.98 21.67
C SER A 38 -9.76 9.68 20.17
N ALA A 39 -10.35 10.58 19.38
CA ALA A 39 -10.45 10.41 17.94
C ALA A 39 -9.07 10.40 17.25
N LEU A 40 -8.14 11.25 17.70
CA LEU A 40 -6.75 11.20 17.23
C LEU A 40 -6.09 9.86 17.57
N GLY A 41 -6.28 9.35 18.80
CA GLY A 41 -5.78 8.04 19.20
C GLY A 41 -6.34 6.90 18.34
N VAL A 42 -7.64 6.92 18.05
CA VAL A 42 -8.30 5.98 17.13
C VAL A 42 -7.72 6.08 15.73
N MET A 43 -7.54 7.29 15.20
CA MET A 43 -6.92 7.49 13.89
C MET A 43 -5.52 6.87 13.84
N LEU A 44 -4.66 7.14 14.82
CA LEU A 44 -3.30 6.61 14.87
C LEU A 44 -3.29 5.09 14.96
N LEU A 45 -4.16 4.51 15.80
CA LEU A 45 -4.30 3.06 15.93
C LEU A 45 -4.74 2.41 14.62
N LEU A 46 -5.77 2.96 13.96
CA LEU A 46 -6.27 2.42 12.69
C LEU A 46 -5.29 2.69 11.53
N HIS A 47 -4.56 3.80 11.56
CA HIS A 47 -3.49 4.09 10.61
C HIS A 47 -2.37 3.07 10.71
N TRP A 48 -1.97 2.68 11.93
CA TRP A 48 -1.01 1.60 12.15
C TRP A 48 -1.58 0.24 11.75
N LEU A 49 -2.80 -0.08 12.18
CA LEU A 49 -3.40 -1.39 11.93
C LEU A 49 -3.62 -1.63 10.44
N PHE A 50 -4.20 -0.67 9.70
CA PHE A 50 -4.48 -0.85 8.27
C PHE A 50 -3.25 -0.59 7.40
N GLY A 51 -2.38 0.35 7.80
CA GLY A 51 -1.13 0.63 7.08
C GLY A 51 -0.04 -0.39 7.34
N SER A 52 0.45 -0.49 8.58
CA SER A 52 1.57 -1.36 8.94
C SER A 52 1.22 -2.85 8.83
N ILE A 53 0.09 -3.27 9.41
CA ILE A 53 -0.29 -4.69 9.41
C ILE A 53 -1.00 -5.05 8.10
N GLY A 54 -1.96 -4.24 7.66
CA GLY A 54 -2.72 -4.49 6.44
C GLY A 54 -1.89 -4.39 5.16
N VAL A 55 -1.31 -3.22 4.90
CA VAL A 55 -0.58 -2.95 3.65
C VAL A 55 0.86 -3.46 3.72
N CYS A 56 1.66 -3.00 4.68
CA CYS A 56 3.10 -3.30 4.72
C CYS A 56 3.39 -4.78 5.01
N LEU A 57 2.79 -5.36 6.07
CA LEU A 57 2.93 -6.79 6.35
C LEU A 57 2.13 -7.62 5.35
N GLY A 58 0.86 -7.26 5.14
CA GLY A 58 -0.08 -8.04 4.36
C GLY A 58 0.15 -8.00 2.86
N TYR A 59 -0.27 -6.91 2.23
CA TYR A 59 -0.22 -6.79 0.78
C TYR A 59 1.20 -6.79 0.23
N HIS A 60 2.11 -6.08 0.89
CA HIS A 60 3.47 -5.89 0.43
C HIS A 60 4.35 -7.12 0.70
N ARG A 61 4.76 -7.32 1.96
CA ARG A 61 5.78 -8.32 2.31
C ARG A 61 5.28 -9.76 2.16
N MET A 62 4.03 -10.04 2.52
CA MET A 62 3.46 -11.39 2.49
C MET A 62 2.89 -11.74 1.11
N LEU A 63 1.92 -10.99 0.59
CA LEU A 63 1.22 -11.37 -0.65
C LEU A 63 2.03 -11.04 -1.92
N SER A 64 2.68 -9.88 -1.98
CA SER A 64 3.45 -9.50 -3.17
C SER A 64 4.79 -10.23 -3.24
N HIS A 65 5.54 -10.20 -2.14
CA HIS A 65 6.92 -10.69 -2.11
C HIS A 65 7.11 -12.08 -1.52
N ARG A 66 6.11 -12.66 -0.85
CA ARG A 66 6.18 -13.99 -0.24
C ARG A 66 7.39 -14.14 0.70
N SER A 67 7.74 -13.07 1.40
CA SER A 67 8.88 -13.03 2.33
C SER A 67 8.66 -13.83 3.61
N LEU A 68 7.42 -14.27 3.85
CA LEU A 68 7.00 -15.11 4.96
C LEU A 68 5.70 -15.83 4.60
N ARG A 69 5.35 -16.84 5.40
CA ARG A 69 4.06 -17.54 5.36
C ARG A 69 3.41 -17.53 6.74
N VAL A 70 2.09 -17.44 6.76
CA VAL A 70 1.28 -17.57 7.99
C VAL A 70 0.12 -18.54 7.73
N PRO A 71 -0.55 -19.08 8.76
CA PRO A 71 -1.76 -19.85 8.58
C PRO A 71 -2.81 -19.08 7.76
N LYS A 72 -3.53 -19.78 6.87
CA LYS A 72 -4.43 -19.16 5.89
C LYS A 72 -5.51 -18.26 6.52
N TRP A 73 -6.03 -18.61 7.69
CA TRP A 73 -6.99 -17.77 8.41
C TRP A 73 -6.40 -16.41 8.82
N LEU A 74 -5.13 -16.40 9.24
CA LEU A 74 -4.42 -15.17 9.62
C LEU A 74 -4.05 -14.37 8.38
N GLU A 75 -3.65 -15.04 7.31
CA GLU A 75 -3.40 -14.42 6.00
C GLU A 75 -4.64 -13.66 5.50
N TYR A 76 -5.82 -14.28 5.61
CA TYR A 76 -7.10 -13.65 5.26
C TYR A 76 -7.46 -12.49 6.18
N ALA A 77 -7.28 -12.64 7.49
CA ALA A 77 -7.53 -11.56 8.44
C ALA A 77 -6.65 -10.34 8.14
N ILE A 78 -5.35 -10.55 7.90
CA ILE A 78 -4.40 -9.51 7.51
C ILE A 78 -4.79 -8.87 6.18
N ALA A 79 -5.23 -9.67 5.19
CA ALA A 79 -5.69 -9.13 3.91
C ALA A 79 -6.94 -8.25 4.04
N ILE A 80 -7.86 -8.57 4.95
CA ILE A 80 -9.02 -7.70 5.26
C ILE A 80 -8.55 -6.36 5.83
N LEU A 81 -7.55 -6.36 6.74
CA LEU A 81 -6.95 -5.13 7.24
C LEU A 81 -6.31 -4.31 6.12
N GLY A 82 -5.66 -4.96 5.16
CA GLY A 82 -5.14 -4.32 3.96
C GLY A 82 -6.24 -3.69 3.10
N ALA A 83 -7.37 -4.38 2.93
CA ALA A 83 -8.52 -3.87 2.19
C ALA A 83 -9.15 -2.62 2.85
N LEU A 84 -9.14 -2.57 4.19
CA LEU A 84 -9.60 -1.42 4.97
C LEU A 84 -8.71 -0.17 4.85
N SER A 85 -7.53 -0.28 4.25
CA SER A 85 -6.68 0.88 3.93
C SER A 85 -7.26 1.76 2.81
N LEU A 86 -8.20 1.24 2.01
CA LEU A 86 -8.74 1.86 0.79
C LEU A 86 -7.69 2.13 -0.31
N GLN A 87 -6.67 1.28 -0.43
CA GLN A 87 -5.67 1.38 -1.51
C GLN A 87 -5.95 0.45 -2.70
N GLY A 88 -7.21 0.00 -2.83
CA GLY A 88 -7.60 -1.03 -3.78
C GLY A 88 -7.72 -2.41 -3.13
N GLY A 89 -8.33 -3.32 -3.88
CA GLY A 89 -8.42 -4.72 -3.51
C GLY A 89 -7.06 -5.42 -3.51
N PRO A 90 -6.93 -6.58 -2.84
CA PRO A 90 -5.65 -7.30 -2.73
C PRO A 90 -5.07 -7.70 -4.10
N ILE A 91 -5.90 -8.08 -5.07
CA ILE A 91 -5.44 -8.48 -6.40
C ILE A 91 -4.92 -7.25 -7.16
N PHE A 92 -5.67 -6.15 -7.13
CA PHE A 92 -5.27 -4.89 -7.77
C PHE A 92 -3.94 -4.38 -7.20
N TRP A 93 -3.82 -4.31 -5.87
CA TRP A 93 -2.63 -3.79 -5.20
C TRP A 93 -1.42 -4.68 -5.50
N VAL A 94 -1.54 -6.00 -5.31
CA VAL A 94 -0.43 -6.95 -5.54
C VAL A 94 -0.03 -7.00 -7.01
N ALA A 95 -0.99 -6.94 -7.94
CA ALA A 95 -0.71 -6.90 -9.37
C ALA A 95 0.08 -5.64 -9.76
N GLY A 96 -0.40 -4.46 -9.31
CA GLY A 96 0.29 -3.19 -9.56
C GLY A 96 1.70 -3.17 -8.97
N HIS A 97 1.86 -3.66 -7.75
CA HIS A 97 3.15 -3.70 -7.07
C HIS A 97 4.16 -4.65 -7.72
N ARG A 98 3.72 -5.86 -8.09
CA ARG A 98 4.57 -6.81 -8.83
C ARG A 98 4.96 -6.28 -10.21
N LEU A 99 4.05 -5.55 -10.87
CA LEU A 99 4.33 -4.92 -12.15
C LEU A 99 5.34 -3.79 -12.02
N HIS A 100 5.21 -2.96 -10.98
CA HIS A 100 6.19 -1.93 -10.65
C HIS A 100 7.58 -2.54 -10.42
N HIS A 101 7.72 -3.63 -9.68
CA HIS A 101 9.02 -4.30 -9.53
C HIS A 101 9.56 -4.91 -10.83
N ALA A 102 8.69 -5.39 -11.72
CA ALA A 102 9.10 -5.97 -12.99
C ALA A 102 9.60 -4.91 -14.00
N HIS A 103 9.09 -3.68 -13.90
CA HIS A 103 9.33 -2.61 -14.86
C HIS A 103 9.64 -1.27 -14.20
N THR A 104 10.30 -1.28 -13.03
CA THR A 104 10.51 -0.08 -12.21
C THR A 104 11.03 1.07 -13.07
N GLU A 105 10.35 2.22 -12.98
CA GLU A 105 10.66 3.43 -13.74
C GLU A 105 10.42 3.40 -15.26
N ASP A 106 9.89 2.33 -15.84
CA ASP A 106 9.40 2.35 -17.22
C ASP A 106 8.15 3.26 -17.31
N GLU A 107 8.18 4.30 -18.14
CA GLU A 107 7.11 5.30 -18.21
C GLU A 107 5.75 4.73 -18.67
N TYR A 108 5.75 3.60 -19.35
CA TYR A 108 4.55 3.00 -19.92
C TYR A 108 4.11 1.74 -19.19
N LYS A 109 5.05 0.98 -18.62
CA LYS A 109 4.79 -0.32 -18.01
C LYS A 109 4.71 -0.26 -16.48
N ASP A 110 5.37 0.70 -15.84
CA ASP A 110 5.23 0.93 -14.41
C ASP A 110 4.09 1.95 -14.17
N PRO A 111 2.98 1.54 -13.52
CA PRO A 111 1.81 2.39 -13.34
C PRO A 111 2.15 3.73 -12.68
N TYR A 112 3.07 3.73 -11.72
CA TYR A 112 3.44 4.91 -10.93
C TYR A 112 4.92 5.27 -11.10
N SER A 113 5.45 5.08 -12.32
CA SER A 113 6.83 5.42 -12.67
C SER A 113 7.22 6.83 -12.22
N ALA A 114 8.27 6.90 -11.40
CA ALA A 114 8.85 8.17 -10.93
C ALA A 114 9.47 9.01 -12.06
N ARG A 115 9.82 8.41 -13.21
CA ARG A 115 10.33 9.14 -14.38
C ARG A 115 9.31 10.06 -15.01
N ARG A 116 8.02 9.78 -14.80
CA ARG A 116 6.92 10.68 -15.20
C ARG A 116 6.71 11.86 -14.25
N GLY A 117 7.56 11.97 -13.23
CA GLY A 117 7.60 13.08 -12.29
C GLY A 117 6.96 12.78 -10.94
N PHE A 118 7.21 13.68 -9.99
CA PHE A 118 6.74 13.58 -8.61
C PHE A 118 5.21 13.42 -8.52
N TRP A 119 4.45 14.29 -9.21
CA TRP A 119 2.98 14.24 -9.13
C TRP A 119 2.41 12.99 -9.78
N TRP A 120 3.06 12.48 -10.84
CA TRP A 120 2.64 11.23 -11.47
C TRP A 120 2.73 10.06 -10.51
N SER A 121 3.92 9.80 -9.96
CA SER A 121 4.17 8.71 -9.01
C SER A 121 3.41 8.87 -7.69
N HIS A 122 3.13 10.11 -7.28
CA HIS A 122 2.41 10.37 -6.03
C HIS A 122 0.89 10.15 -6.15
N ILE A 123 0.22 10.67 -7.20
CA ILE A 123 -1.26 10.58 -7.25
C ILE A 123 -1.84 10.55 -8.67
N LEU A 124 -1.24 11.22 -9.65
CA LEU A 124 -1.89 11.39 -10.96
C LEU A 124 -2.07 10.07 -11.72
N TRP A 125 -1.21 9.07 -11.49
CA TRP A 125 -1.36 7.75 -12.10
C TRP A 125 -2.75 7.12 -11.85
N ILE A 126 -3.40 7.50 -10.75
CA ILE A 126 -4.74 7.03 -10.37
C ILE A 126 -5.82 7.76 -11.17
N PHE A 127 -5.63 9.05 -11.48
CA PHE A 127 -6.60 9.88 -12.20
C PHE A 127 -6.58 9.66 -13.71
N TYR A 128 -5.52 9.05 -14.23
CA TYR A 128 -5.38 8.70 -15.64
C TYR A 128 -5.26 7.18 -15.79
N PRO A 129 -6.34 6.42 -15.51
CA PRO A 129 -6.26 4.97 -15.45
C PRO A 129 -5.94 4.38 -16.83
N ASN A 130 -4.91 3.55 -16.87
CA ASN A 130 -4.61 2.69 -18.02
C ASN A 130 -5.34 1.35 -17.85
N LYS A 131 -6.00 0.87 -18.90
CA LYS A 131 -6.71 -0.42 -18.89
C LYS A 131 -5.82 -1.58 -18.46
N GLU A 132 -4.54 -1.58 -18.83
CA GLU A 132 -3.60 -2.63 -18.43
C GLU A 132 -3.45 -2.76 -16.91
N PHE A 133 -3.72 -1.69 -16.16
CA PHE A 133 -3.54 -1.63 -14.70
C PHE A 133 -4.86 -1.54 -13.93
N PHE A 134 -5.93 -1.01 -14.53
CA PHE A 134 -7.22 -0.79 -13.87
C PHE A 134 -8.34 -1.75 -14.32
N ASP A 135 -8.16 -2.47 -15.42
CA ASP A 135 -9.08 -3.52 -15.85
C ASP A 135 -8.73 -4.86 -15.17
N TYR A 136 -9.69 -5.44 -14.45
CA TYR A 136 -9.51 -6.71 -13.74
C TYR A 136 -9.06 -7.84 -14.68
N ASP A 137 -9.57 -7.89 -15.90
CA ASP A 137 -9.22 -8.92 -16.88
C ASP A 137 -7.77 -8.79 -17.35
N CYS A 138 -7.20 -7.58 -17.28
CA CYS A 138 -5.80 -7.32 -17.58
C CYS A 138 -4.88 -7.55 -16.37
N TYR A 139 -5.13 -6.89 -15.24
CA TYR A 139 -4.15 -6.88 -14.14
C TYR A 139 -4.08 -8.20 -13.37
N GLN A 140 -5.14 -9.01 -13.37
CA GLN A 140 -5.16 -10.27 -12.60
C GLN A 140 -4.03 -11.25 -13.00
N ARG A 141 -3.48 -11.12 -14.22
CA ARG A 141 -2.36 -11.95 -14.71
C ARG A 141 -1.07 -11.75 -13.90
N TYR A 142 -0.93 -10.62 -13.22
CA TYR A 142 0.23 -10.34 -12.37
C TYR A 142 0.05 -10.85 -10.92
N ALA A 143 -1.17 -11.27 -10.57
CA ALA A 143 -1.53 -11.82 -9.27
C ALA A 143 -2.38 -13.10 -9.39
N THR A 144 -1.98 -14.00 -10.31
CA THR A 144 -2.76 -15.22 -10.63
C THR A 144 -2.98 -16.14 -9.44
N ASP A 145 -2.04 -16.18 -8.51
CA ASP A 145 -2.13 -16.89 -7.25
C ASP A 145 -3.31 -16.40 -6.38
N LEU A 146 -3.50 -15.09 -6.29
CA LEU A 146 -4.64 -14.51 -5.58
C LEU A 146 -5.93 -14.61 -6.41
N ALA A 147 -5.85 -14.41 -7.73
CA ALA A 147 -7.01 -14.45 -8.61
C ALA A 147 -7.71 -15.83 -8.64
N ARG A 148 -6.98 -16.93 -8.37
CA ARG A 148 -7.54 -18.28 -8.25
C ARG A 148 -8.35 -18.48 -6.97
N ASP A 149 -8.10 -17.70 -5.93
CA ASP A 149 -8.76 -17.81 -4.64
C ASP A 149 -10.08 -17.00 -4.60
N ALA A 150 -11.20 -17.66 -4.26
CA ALA A 150 -12.51 -17.03 -4.22
C ALA A 150 -12.60 -15.92 -3.15
N PHE A 151 -11.89 -16.10 -2.03
CA PHE A 151 -11.84 -15.10 -0.97
C PHE A 151 -11.20 -13.79 -1.46
N TYR A 152 -10.06 -13.88 -2.16
CA TYR A 152 -9.40 -12.68 -2.68
C TYR A 152 -10.18 -12.02 -3.80
N ARG A 153 -10.88 -12.78 -4.66
CA ARG A 153 -11.78 -12.19 -5.65
C ARG A 153 -12.92 -11.41 -5.00
N TRP A 154 -13.54 -11.98 -3.97
CA TRP A 154 -14.59 -11.29 -3.20
C TRP A 154 -14.03 -10.03 -2.55
N LEU A 155 -12.90 -10.15 -1.83
CA LEU A 155 -12.28 -9.02 -1.14
C LEU A 155 -11.88 -7.92 -2.13
N ASN A 156 -11.36 -8.30 -3.30
CA ASN A 156 -10.97 -7.36 -4.34
C ASN A 156 -12.13 -6.59 -4.95
N ARG A 157 -13.29 -7.24 -5.08
CA ARG A 157 -14.49 -6.60 -5.62
C ARG A 157 -15.18 -5.69 -4.61
N TYR A 158 -15.22 -6.08 -3.35
CA TYR A 158 -16.07 -5.44 -2.33
C TYR A 158 -15.31 -4.65 -1.27
N PHE A 159 -13.98 -4.45 -1.41
CA PHE A 159 -13.16 -3.78 -0.39
C PHE A 159 -13.71 -2.41 0.05
N LEU A 160 -14.30 -1.62 -0.85
CA LEU A 160 -14.91 -0.32 -0.52
C LEU A 160 -16.06 -0.46 0.49
N LEU A 161 -16.87 -1.52 0.36
CA LEU A 161 -18.04 -1.73 1.23
C LEU A 161 -17.63 -2.05 2.67
N LEU A 162 -16.40 -2.50 2.91
CA LEU A 162 -15.90 -2.77 4.25
C LEU A 162 -15.78 -1.51 5.12
N GLN A 163 -15.79 -0.31 4.51
CA GLN A 163 -15.81 0.94 5.28
C GLN A 163 -17.15 1.21 5.95
N ILE A 164 -18.26 0.66 5.44
CA ILE A 164 -19.60 0.85 6.01
C ILE A 164 -19.65 0.33 7.46
N PRO A 165 -19.34 -0.95 7.76
CA PRO A 165 -19.36 -1.43 9.14
C PRO A 165 -18.33 -0.73 10.03
N VAL A 166 -17.16 -0.33 9.50
CA VAL A 166 -16.17 0.45 10.26
C VAL A 166 -16.72 1.83 10.64
N ALA A 167 -17.32 2.55 9.70
CA ALA A 167 -17.90 3.87 9.95
C ALA A 167 -19.06 3.80 10.96
N LEU A 168 -19.95 2.79 10.83
CA LEU A 168 -21.04 2.58 11.77
C LEU A 168 -20.54 2.29 13.19
N LEU A 169 -19.52 1.43 13.32
CA LEU A 169 -18.90 1.11 14.61
C LEU A 169 -18.25 2.36 15.23
N LEU A 170 -17.48 3.11 14.44
CA LEU A 170 -16.84 4.34 14.91
C LEU A 170 -17.86 5.39 15.34
N TYR A 171 -18.95 5.53 14.58
CA TYR A 171 -20.04 6.43 14.92
C TYR A 171 -20.71 6.03 16.25
N ALA A 172 -20.95 4.73 16.46
CA ALA A 172 -21.53 4.23 17.71
C ALA A 172 -20.61 4.47 18.92
N LEU A 173 -19.29 4.42 18.74
CA LEU A 173 -18.31 4.57 19.83
C LEU A 173 -17.94 6.02 20.16
N GLY A 174 -17.94 6.91 19.17
CA GLY A 174 -17.48 8.30 19.38
C GLY A 174 -18.05 9.31 18.38
N GLY A 175 -19.18 8.99 17.76
CA GLY A 175 -19.92 9.86 16.85
C GLY A 175 -19.10 10.29 15.63
N TRP A 176 -19.46 11.45 15.08
CA TRP A 176 -18.78 12.02 13.91
C TRP A 176 -17.30 12.31 14.16
N SER A 177 -16.87 12.60 15.39
CA SER A 177 -15.46 12.78 15.72
C SER A 177 -14.64 11.54 15.32
N PHE A 178 -15.11 10.35 15.69
CA PHE A 178 -14.42 9.11 15.38
C PHE A 178 -14.53 8.74 13.89
N VAL A 179 -15.63 9.06 13.22
CA VAL A 179 -15.78 8.81 11.78
C VAL A 179 -14.86 9.71 10.95
N ILE A 180 -14.84 11.02 11.23
CA ILE A 180 -13.98 11.98 10.53
C ILE A 180 -12.51 11.58 10.68
N TYR A 181 -12.08 11.22 11.89
CA TYR A 181 -10.71 10.83 12.16
C TYR A 181 -10.37 9.42 11.67
N GLY A 182 -11.15 8.41 12.07
CA GLY A 182 -10.86 6.99 11.81
C GLY A 182 -11.15 6.53 10.38
N VAL A 183 -12.04 7.23 9.66
CA VAL A 183 -12.31 6.95 8.24
C VAL A 183 -11.59 7.96 7.36
N PHE A 184 -12.06 9.22 7.30
CA PHE A 184 -11.65 10.16 6.26
C PHE A 184 -10.21 10.66 6.43
N LEU A 185 -9.88 11.26 7.58
CA LEU A 185 -8.53 11.77 7.84
C LEU A 185 -7.49 10.65 7.81
N ARG A 186 -7.78 9.51 8.44
CA ARG A 186 -6.93 8.31 8.37
C ARG A 186 -6.71 7.84 6.93
N CYS A 187 -7.74 7.78 6.07
CA CYS A 187 -7.56 7.42 4.66
C CYS A 187 -6.55 8.35 3.98
N VAL A 188 -6.79 9.65 4.07
CA VAL A 188 -5.98 10.67 3.39
C VAL A 188 -4.51 10.61 3.84
N ILE A 189 -4.27 10.57 5.15
CA ILE A 189 -2.90 10.46 5.68
C ILE A 189 -2.26 9.14 5.25
N LEU A 190 -2.99 8.02 5.31
CA LEU A 190 -2.45 6.72 4.92
C LEU A 190 -2.11 6.65 3.42
N TRP A 191 -2.94 7.25 2.57
CA TRP A 191 -2.68 7.35 1.14
C TRP A 191 -1.42 8.16 0.87
N HIS A 192 -1.33 9.38 1.37
CA HIS A 192 -0.15 10.23 1.13
C HIS A 192 1.13 9.63 1.68
N THR A 193 1.08 9.01 2.87
CA THR A 193 2.25 8.33 3.42
C THR A 193 2.67 7.13 2.56
N THR A 194 1.74 6.37 2.01
CA THR A 194 2.08 5.27 1.11
C THR A 194 2.60 5.79 -0.24
N TRP A 195 1.96 6.80 -0.80
CA TRP A 195 2.37 7.40 -2.08
C TRP A 195 3.71 8.12 -2.02
N PHE A 196 4.18 8.51 -0.83
CA PHE A 196 5.55 8.97 -0.64
C PHE A 196 6.58 7.90 -0.99
N ILE A 197 6.28 6.62 -0.83
CA ILE A 197 7.19 5.55 -1.24
C ILE A 197 7.40 5.57 -2.76
N ASN A 198 6.32 5.70 -3.51
CA ASN A 198 6.42 5.79 -4.97
C ASN A 198 7.10 7.08 -5.43
N SER A 199 6.93 8.19 -4.70
CA SER A 199 7.43 9.50 -5.12
C SER A 199 8.75 9.91 -4.46
N VAL A 200 8.76 10.23 -3.17
CA VAL A 200 9.95 10.79 -2.51
C VAL A 200 11.08 9.78 -2.38
N THR A 201 10.79 8.49 -2.19
CA THR A 201 11.85 7.48 -2.09
C THR A 201 12.46 7.08 -3.43
N HIS A 202 11.98 7.64 -4.55
CA HIS A 202 12.69 7.60 -5.84
C HIS A 202 13.48 8.88 -6.14
N LEU A 203 13.36 9.92 -5.29
CA LEU A 203 14.00 11.22 -5.52
C LEU A 203 15.07 11.55 -4.47
N TRP A 204 14.81 11.22 -3.20
CA TRP A 204 15.64 11.65 -2.08
C TRP A 204 16.04 10.50 -1.16
N GLY A 205 17.21 10.64 -0.54
CA GLY A 205 17.78 9.65 0.37
C GLY A 205 19.10 9.06 -0.13
N TYR A 206 19.64 8.12 0.66
CA TYR A 206 20.89 7.42 0.36
C TYR A 206 20.61 6.07 -0.29
N ARG A 207 21.65 5.44 -0.85
CA ARG A 207 21.59 4.08 -1.39
C ARG A 207 22.57 3.20 -0.63
N THR A 208 22.11 2.03 -0.19
CA THR A 208 22.97 0.98 0.38
C THR A 208 23.45 0.05 -0.72
N PHE A 209 22.59 -0.22 -1.71
CA PHE A 209 22.84 -1.17 -2.79
C PHE A 209 22.69 -0.52 -4.16
N GLU A 210 23.45 -1.05 -5.12
CA GLU A 210 23.29 -0.71 -6.52
C GLU A 210 22.07 -1.44 -7.10
N CYS A 211 21.10 -0.66 -7.60
CA CYS A 211 19.91 -1.14 -8.30
C CYS A 211 19.79 -0.42 -9.65
N ASN A 212 19.13 -1.04 -10.62
CA ASN A 212 18.84 -0.41 -11.92
C ASN A 212 17.57 0.47 -11.87
N ASP A 213 17.42 1.26 -10.81
CA ASP A 213 16.36 2.25 -10.56
C ASP A 213 16.90 3.36 -9.64
N ASN A 214 16.07 4.38 -9.36
CA ASN A 214 16.38 5.47 -8.43
C ASN A 214 15.82 5.25 -7.02
N SER A 215 15.50 4.02 -6.61
CA SER A 215 15.07 3.73 -5.24
C SER A 215 16.12 4.18 -4.22
N ARG A 216 15.67 4.81 -3.13
CA ARG A 216 16.49 5.42 -2.08
C ARG A 216 15.92 5.15 -0.70
N ASN A 217 16.80 5.03 0.27
CA ASN A 217 16.47 4.90 1.68
C ASN A 217 16.24 6.28 2.29
N LEU A 218 15.07 6.48 2.90
CA LEU A 218 14.66 7.76 3.47
C LEU A 218 14.01 7.56 4.85
N TRP A 219 14.72 7.98 5.89
CA TRP A 219 14.39 7.64 7.28
C TRP A 219 13.03 8.18 7.74
N TRP A 220 12.67 9.41 7.36
CA TRP A 220 11.39 9.99 7.78
C TRP A 220 10.21 9.32 7.06
N ALA A 221 10.39 8.93 5.79
CA ALA A 221 9.41 8.14 5.07
C ALA A 221 9.25 6.76 5.73
N ALA A 222 10.35 6.14 6.18
CA ALA A 222 10.31 4.87 6.90
C ALA A 222 9.55 4.96 8.23
N ILE A 223 9.64 6.08 8.95
CA ILE A 223 8.84 6.29 10.18
C ILE A 223 7.35 6.37 9.84
N LEU A 224 6.98 7.16 8.82
CA LEU A 224 5.58 7.34 8.43
C LEU A 224 4.94 6.08 7.82
N THR A 225 5.76 5.22 7.23
CA THR A 225 5.34 4.00 6.51
C THR A 225 5.83 2.73 7.18
N TYR A 226 6.16 2.79 8.48
CA TYR A 226 6.45 1.61 9.30
C TYR A 226 7.63 0.75 8.83
N GLY A 227 8.55 1.30 8.05
CA GLY A 227 9.74 0.64 7.54
C GLY A 227 9.83 0.60 6.01
N GLU A 228 8.78 0.96 5.28
CA GLU A 228 8.78 0.89 3.80
C GLU A 228 9.66 1.96 3.13
N GLY A 229 10.03 3.02 3.87
CA GLY A 229 10.98 4.03 3.40
C GLY A 229 12.43 3.55 3.26
N TRP A 230 12.76 2.34 3.69
CA TRP A 230 14.04 1.68 3.35
C TRP A 230 13.97 1.08 1.93
N HIS A 231 13.60 1.93 0.98
CA HIS A 231 13.11 1.52 -0.33
C HIS A 231 14.23 0.99 -1.23
N ASN A 232 15.45 1.52 -1.13
CA ASN A 232 16.59 0.98 -1.87
C ASN A 232 16.98 -0.42 -1.37
N ASN A 233 16.94 -0.65 -0.05
CA ASN A 233 17.18 -1.98 0.50
C ASN A 233 16.13 -2.98 -0.02
N HIS A 234 14.87 -2.56 -0.04
CA HIS A 234 13.74 -3.33 -0.54
C HIS A 234 13.90 -3.68 -2.03
N HIS A 235 14.19 -2.69 -2.89
CA HIS A 235 14.37 -2.92 -4.33
C HIS A 235 15.55 -3.85 -4.66
N ALA A 236 16.63 -3.79 -3.87
CA ALA A 236 17.77 -4.69 -4.02
C ALA A 236 17.43 -6.14 -3.62
N TYR A 237 16.61 -6.32 -2.57
CA TYR A 237 16.26 -7.63 -2.02
C TYR A 237 14.76 -7.75 -1.71
N PRO A 238 13.90 -7.79 -2.74
CA PRO A 238 12.45 -7.64 -2.56
C PRO A 238 11.81 -8.78 -1.77
N HIS A 239 12.44 -9.96 -1.74
CA HIS A 239 11.94 -11.12 -1.01
C HIS A 239 12.33 -11.14 0.47
N VAL A 240 13.14 -10.19 0.96
CA VAL A 240 13.59 -10.14 2.36
C VAL A 240 12.50 -9.51 3.22
N ALA A 241 12.15 -10.15 4.34
CA ALA A 241 11.04 -9.74 5.19
C ALA A 241 11.29 -8.44 5.98
N ARG A 242 12.54 -8.02 6.12
CA ARG A 242 12.95 -6.79 6.83
C ARG A 242 13.55 -5.80 5.83
N CYS A 243 12.93 -4.63 5.67
CA CYS A 243 13.40 -3.59 4.76
C CYS A 243 14.58 -2.81 5.38
N GLY A 244 14.58 -2.62 6.70
CA GLY A 244 15.72 -2.02 7.40
C GLY A 244 16.85 -3.03 7.65
N TRP A 245 18.05 -2.81 7.15
CA TRP A 245 19.21 -3.70 7.33
C TRP A 245 20.15 -3.22 8.44
N ARG A 246 20.28 -1.91 8.63
CA ARG A 246 21.10 -1.33 9.71
C ARG A 246 20.34 -1.31 11.04
N TRP A 247 21.07 -1.17 12.16
CA TRP A 247 20.46 -1.17 13.50
C TRP A 247 19.57 0.06 13.75
N TRP A 248 19.91 1.19 13.13
CA TRP A 248 19.15 2.45 13.20
C TRP A 248 18.04 2.56 12.15
N GLU A 249 17.97 1.60 11.22
CA GLU A 249 16.91 1.54 10.22
C GLU A 249 15.64 0.94 10.88
N ILE A 250 14.85 1.83 11.50
CA ILE A 250 13.61 1.49 12.21
C ILE A 250 12.60 0.88 11.24
N ASP A 251 12.19 -0.35 11.52
CA ASP A 251 11.23 -1.12 10.71
C ASP A 251 10.19 -1.72 11.65
N MET A 252 9.08 -1.00 11.80
CA MET A 252 8.01 -1.35 12.74
C MET A 252 7.21 -2.55 12.26
N THR A 253 7.03 -2.69 10.94
CA THR A 253 6.40 -3.86 10.32
C THR A 253 7.24 -5.12 10.55
N TRP A 254 8.57 -5.01 10.51
CA TRP A 254 9.45 -6.12 10.90
C TRP A 254 9.26 -6.54 12.36
N TRP A 255 9.02 -5.62 13.29
CA TRP A 255 8.74 -5.98 14.68
C TRP A 255 7.48 -6.83 14.81
N ALA A 256 6.44 -6.54 14.03
CA ALA A 256 5.23 -7.37 13.96
C ALA A 256 5.53 -8.76 13.38
N ILE A 257 6.33 -8.85 12.30
CA ILE A 257 6.78 -10.13 11.73
C ILE A 257 7.57 -10.94 12.76
N LYS A 258 8.49 -10.29 13.47
CA LYS A 258 9.31 -10.92 14.51
C LYS A 258 8.45 -11.46 15.65
N LEU A 259 7.41 -10.73 16.06
CA LEU A 259 6.43 -11.20 17.04
C LEU A 259 5.69 -12.45 16.53
N LEU A 260 5.15 -12.42 15.30
CA LEU A 260 4.47 -13.57 14.70
C LEU A 260 5.40 -14.78 14.58
N LYS A 261 6.67 -14.56 14.21
CA LYS A 261 7.69 -15.62 14.15
C LYS A 261 7.94 -16.23 15.54
N ASN A 262 8.09 -15.40 16.57
CA ASN A 262 8.29 -15.86 17.95
C ASN A 262 7.08 -16.65 18.48
N LEU A 263 5.86 -16.26 18.08
CA LEU A 263 4.62 -16.97 18.37
C LEU A 263 4.39 -18.21 17.49
N ARG A 264 5.34 -18.54 16.60
CA ARG A 264 5.26 -19.65 15.62
C ARG A 264 4.09 -19.53 14.62
N LEU A 265 3.56 -18.33 14.44
CA LEU A 265 2.54 -18.01 13.46
C LEU A 265 3.14 -17.62 12.11
N ALA A 266 4.36 -17.09 12.07
CA ALA A 266 5.09 -16.84 10.83
C ALA A 266 6.20 -17.89 10.62
N GLN A 267 6.19 -18.48 9.43
CA GLN A 267 7.13 -19.50 8.95
C GLN A 267 7.82 -19.00 7.67
N ASP A 268 8.89 -19.68 7.27
CA ASP A 268 9.67 -19.37 6.05
C ASP A 268 10.05 -17.89 5.92
N VAL A 269 10.33 -17.23 7.05
CA VAL A 269 10.68 -15.81 7.09
C VAL A 269 12.06 -15.62 6.46
N ASN A 270 12.08 -15.03 5.28
CA ASN A 270 13.29 -14.78 4.51
C ASN A 270 14.08 -13.61 5.12
N LEU A 271 15.35 -13.85 5.44
CA LEU A 271 16.23 -12.90 6.10
C LEU A 271 17.30 -12.41 5.12
N PRO A 272 17.92 -11.24 5.39
CA PRO A 272 19.07 -10.79 4.62
C PRO A 272 20.15 -11.89 4.50
N PRO A 273 20.79 -12.05 3.32
CA PRO A 273 21.97 -12.89 3.18
C PRO A 273 23.06 -12.46 4.16
N LYS A 274 23.89 -13.44 4.57
CA LYS A 274 25.04 -13.20 5.45
C LYS A 274 26.19 -12.57 4.70
#